data_AF-A0A0Q5W629-F1
#
_entry.id   AF-A0A0Q5W629-F1
#
_cell.length_a   1.000
_cell.length_b   1.000
_cell.length_c   1.000
_cell.angle_alpha   90.00
_cell.angle_beta   90.00
_cell.angle_gamma   90.00
#
_symmetry.space_group_name_H-M   'P 1'
#
loop_
_entity.id
_entity.type
_entity.pdbx_description
1 polymer ?
#
loop_
_entity_poly.entity_id
_entity_poly.type
_entity_poly.pdbx_seq_one_letter_code
_entity_poly.pdbx_strand_id
1 'polypeptide(L)'
;MVALIVILFPPLVIAFLLVMERVEEPLRRPTSQRQVEEFLATATPGDVDELAHSGIRRAMDRWRRRRTRTSAGRTVPAPDAVTSGRHAD
;
A
#
# COMPACT_ATOMS: atom_id res chain seq x y z
N MET A 1 29.55 40.54 -1.20
CA MET A 1 29.21 39.15 -1.59
C MET A 1 29.31 38.18 -0.41
N VAL A 2 30.42 38.13 0.34
CA VAL A 2 30.64 37.17 1.46
C VAL A 2 29.63 37.30 2.61
N ALA A 3 29.32 38.52 3.05
CA ALA A 3 28.39 38.74 4.17
C ALA A 3 26.98 38.15 3.93
N LEU A 4 26.51 38.20 2.68
CA LEU A 4 25.22 37.63 2.29
C LEU A 4 25.23 36.10 2.42
N ILE A 5 26.34 35.45 2.06
CA ILE A 5 26.49 33.99 2.18
C ILE A 5 26.49 33.59 3.66
N VAL A 6 27.20 34.30 4.53
CA VAL A 6 27.27 33.97 5.96
C VAL A 6 25.90 34.08 6.65
N ILE A 7 25.09 35.06 6.27
CA ILE A 7 23.74 35.26 6.83
C ILE A 7 22.75 34.24 6.24
N LEU A 8 22.86 33.95 4.95
CA LEU A 8 21.90 33.09 4.25
C LEU A 8 22.20 31.60 4.44
N PHE A 9 23.46 31.22 4.64
CA PHE A 9 23.86 29.82 4.71
C PHE A 9 23.23 29.05 5.90
N PRO A 10 23.24 29.55 7.15
CA PRO A 10 22.62 28.85 8.27
C PRO A 10 21.12 28.54 8.09
N PRO A 11 20.25 29.51 7.72
CA PRO A 11 18.84 29.21 7.48
C PRO A 11 18.62 28.34 6.24
N LEU A 12 19.50 28.40 5.24
CA LEU A 12 19.39 27.58 4.02
C LEU A 12 19.71 26.11 4.29
N VAL A 13 20.70 25.82 5.17
CA VAL A 13 20.96 24.46 5.66
C VAL A 13 19.79 23.97 6.52
N ILE A 14 19.28 24.78 7.45
CA ILE A 14 18.12 24.41 8.26
C ILE A 14 16.90 24.14 7.37
N ALA A 15 16.62 25.00 6.38
CA ALA A 15 15.56 24.80 5.42
C ALA A 15 15.77 23.53 4.60
N PHE A 16 17.01 23.23 4.19
CA PHE A 16 17.33 21.97 3.50
C PHE A 16 17.09 20.75 4.38
N LEU A 17 17.47 20.79 5.67
CA LEU A 17 17.22 19.71 6.63
C LEU A 17 15.72 19.54 6.93
N LEU A 18 14.95 20.63 7.01
CA LEU A 18 13.50 20.58 7.15
C LEU A 18 12.82 20.09 5.86
N VAL A 19 13.38 20.43 4.69
CA VAL A 19 12.91 19.91 3.40
C VAL A 19 13.29 18.44 3.24
N MET A 20 14.40 17.96 3.81
CA MET A 20 14.69 16.53 3.87
C MET A 20 13.56 15.78 4.56
N GLU A 21 12.88 16.33 5.57
CA GLU A 21 11.64 15.73 6.09
C GLU A 21 10.55 15.63 5.00
N ARG A 22 10.40 16.66 4.15
CA ARG A 22 9.46 16.66 3.01
C ARG A 22 9.89 15.85 1.78
N VAL A 23 11.19 15.58 1.63
CA VAL A 23 11.77 14.69 0.60
C VAL A 23 11.84 13.25 1.11
N GLU A 24 11.84 13.04 2.42
CA GLU A 24 11.66 11.77 3.11
C GLU A 24 10.17 11.40 3.29
N GLU A 25 9.25 12.36 3.16
CA GLU A 25 7.80 12.13 3.27
C GLU A 25 7.19 11.20 2.19
N PRO A 26 7.76 11.00 0.98
CA PRO A 26 7.34 9.90 0.11
C PRO A 26 7.79 8.51 0.62
N LEU A 27 8.74 8.45 1.56
CA LEU A 27 9.24 7.21 2.19
C LEU A 27 8.68 7.00 3.61
N ARG A 28 8.05 8.01 4.22
CA ARG A 28 7.23 7.92 5.45
C ARG A 28 5.73 7.72 5.19
N ARG A 29 5.37 7.07 4.09
CA ARG A 29 4.19 6.19 4.13
C ARG A 29 4.63 4.84 4.68
N PRO A 30 4.40 4.51 5.96
CA PRO A 30 4.43 3.12 6.40
C PRO A 30 3.30 2.37 5.68
N THR A 31 3.58 1.93 4.46
CA THR A 31 2.80 0.90 3.76
C THR A 31 3.40 -0.49 3.96
N SER A 32 4.42 -0.66 4.82
CA SER A 32 5.16 -1.92 4.86
C SER A 32 4.97 -2.77 6.11
N GLN A 33 5.09 -2.29 7.35
CA GLN A 33 5.08 -3.26 8.47
C GLN A 33 3.79 -4.04 8.61
N ARG A 34 2.64 -3.35 8.73
CA ARG A 34 1.34 -4.02 8.86
C ARG A 34 1.00 -4.85 7.63
N GLN A 35 1.34 -4.37 6.43
CA GLN A 35 1.07 -5.07 5.17
C GLN A 35 2.02 -6.25 4.94
N VAL A 36 3.25 -6.20 5.46
CA VAL A 36 4.23 -7.29 5.47
C VAL A 36 3.86 -8.34 6.51
N GLU A 37 3.42 -7.95 7.70
CA GLU A 37 2.86 -8.87 8.70
C GLU A 37 1.65 -9.60 8.12
N GLU A 38 0.76 -8.88 7.47
CA GLU A 38 -0.41 -9.48 6.83
C GLU A 38 -0.03 -10.33 5.61
N PHE A 39 1.00 -9.94 4.85
CA PHE A 39 1.58 -10.77 3.80
C PHE A 39 2.14 -12.05 4.41
N LEU A 40 3.00 -12.01 5.42
CA LEU A 40 3.54 -13.22 6.06
C LEU A 40 2.43 -14.10 6.65
N ALA A 41 1.34 -13.50 7.17
CA ALA A 41 0.20 -14.24 7.70
C ALA A 41 -0.71 -14.88 6.63
N THR A 42 -0.81 -14.30 5.42
CA THR A 42 -1.72 -14.78 4.35
C THR A 42 -1.04 -15.18 3.04
N ALA A 43 0.28 -15.06 2.93
CA ALA A 43 1.03 -15.42 1.74
C ALA A 43 1.07 -16.94 1.58
N THR A 44 0.87 -17.37 0.34
CA THR A 44 1.00 -18.78 -0.05
C THR A 44 2.49 -19.08 -0.25
N PRO A 45 2.98 -20.33 -0.10
CA PRO A 45 4.40 -20.67 -0.32
C PRO A 45 4.98 -20.16 -1.65
N GLY A 46 4.18 -20.15 -2.72
CA GLY A 46 4.59 -19.60 -4.02
C GLY A 46 4.82 -18.09 -4.05
N ASP A 47 4.30 -17.34 -3.07
CA ASP A 47 4.53 -15.89 -2.93
C ASP A 47 5.80 -15.58 -2.17
N VAL A 48 6.12 -16.42 -1.18
CA VAL A 48 7.36 -16.36 -0.42
C VAL A 48 8.54 -16.80 -1.29
N ASP A 49 8.33 -17.78 -2.18
CA ASP A 49 9.34 -18.20 -3.15
C ASP A 49 9.64 -17.10 -4.18
N GLU A 50 8.62 -16.39 -4.66
CA GLU A 50 8.81 -15.26 -5.57
C GLU A 50 9.39 -14.03 -4.88
N LEU A 51 9.11 -13.85 -3.58
CA LEU A 51 9.77 -12.87 -2.73
C LEU A 51 11.28 -13.14 -2.65
N ALA A 52 11.68 -14.41 -2.45
CA ALA A 52 13.07 -14.82 -2.40
C ALA A 52 13.80 -14.70 -3.75
N HIS A 53 13.11 -15.02 -4.85
CA HIS A 53 13.71 -15.05 -6.19
C HIS A 53 13.67 -13.70 -6.94
N SER A 54 12.64 -12.87 -6.72
CA SER A 54 12.39 -11.66 -7.53
C SER A 54 12.24 -10.37 -6.72
N GLY A 55 12.27 -10.46 -5.39
CA GLY A 55 12.22 -9.33 -4.47
C GLY A 55 10.82 -8.89 -4.04
N ILE A 56 10.78 -8.11 -2.96
CA ILE A 56 9.56 -7.69 -2.23
C ILE A 56 8.52 -7.03 -3.15
N ARG A 57 8.98 -6.19 -4.08
CA ARG A 57 8.08 -5.39 -4.93
C ARG A 57 7.20 -6.26 -5.82
N ARG A 58 7.77 -7.32 -6.41
CA ARG A 58 7.07 -8.19 -7.35
C ARG A 58 6.15 -9.20 -6.65
N ALA A 59 6.58 -9.74 -5.51
CA ALA A 59 5.75 -10.62 -4.68
C ALA A 59 4.52 -9.89 -4.11
N MET A 60 4.69 -8.66 -3.62
CA MET A 60 3.60 -7.82 -3.10
C MET A 60 2.56 -7.48 -4.18
N ASP A 61 3.00 -7.18 -5.40
CA ASP A 61 2.10 -6.89 -6.52
C ASP A 61 1.26 -8.10 -6.94
N ARG A 62 1.81 -9.31 -6.88
CA ARG A 62 1.08 -10.55 -7.16
C ARG A 62 0.06 -10.87 -6.08
N TRP A 63 0.45 -10.75 -4.82
CA TRP A 63 -0.42 -10.96 -3.66
C TRP A 63 -1.60 -10.00 -3.63
N ARG A 64 -1.36 -8.70 -3.89
CA ARG A 64 -2.41 -7.68 -3.93
C ARG A 64 -3.46 -8.00 -4.99
N ARG A 65 -3.02 -8.46 -6.17
CA ARG A 65 -3.92 -8.87 -7.27
C ARG A 65 -4.77 -10.09 -6.93
N ARG A 66 -4.28 -11.02 -6.10
CA ARG A 66 -5.09 -12.16 -5.66
C ARG A 66 -6.16 -11.74 -4.66
N ARG A 67 -5.80 -10.92 -3.67
CA ARG A 67 -6.80 -10.38 -2.72
C ARG A 67 -7.93 -9.63 -3.40
N THR A 68 -7.62 -8.72 -4.32
CA THR A 68 -8.66 -7.93 -5.00
C THR A 68 -9.59 -8.81 -5.83
N ARG A 69 -9.11 -9.90 -6.41
CA ARG A 69 -9.96 -10.89 -7.10
C ARG A 69 -10.84 -11.68 -6.13
N THR A 70 -10.34 -12.05 -4.96
CA THR A 70 -11.15 -12.71 -3.92
C THR A 70 -12.26 -11.79 -3.39
N SER A 71 -12.01 -10.49 -3.27
CA SER A 71 -13.04 -9.51 -2.88
C SER A 71 -14.07 -9.25 -3.99
N ALA A 72 -13.63 -9.19 -5.26
CA ALA A 72 -14.53 -9.00 -6.40
C ALA A 72 -15.41 -10.23 -6.69
N GLY A 73 -14.99 -11.43 -6.28
CA GLY A 73 -15.79 -12.66 -6.39
C GLY A 73 -16.83 -12.86 -5.28
N ARG A 74 -16.91 -11.94 -4.30
CA ARG A 74 -17.90 -11.99 -3.20
C ARG A 74 -18.96 -10.89 -3.36
N THR A 75 -19.41 -10.64 -4.58
CA THR A 75 -20.81 -10.23 -4.76
C THR A 75 -21.66 -11.45 -4.44
N VAL A 76 -22.01 -11.58 -3.16
CA VAL A 76 -23.11 -12.45 -2.74
C VAL A 76 -24.31 -12.08 -3.62
N PRO A 77 -24.81 -12.95 -4.51
CA PRO A 77 -26.05 -12.66 -5.18
C PRO A 77 -27.11 -12.52 -4.09
N ALA A 78 -27.70 -11.32 -3.99
CA ALA A 78 -28.75 -11.03 -3.03
C ALA A 78 -29.87 -12.10 -3.18
N PRO A 79 -30.26 -12.80 -2.11
CA PRO A 79 -31.24 -13.87 -2.14
C PRO A 79 -32.70 -13.38 -2.29
N ASP A 80 -32.93 -12.34 -3.09
CA ASP A 80 -34.19 -11.58 -3.07
C ASP A 80 -35.13 -11.99 -4.23
N ALA A 81 -34.74 -12.95 -5.07
CA ALA A 81 -35.50 -13.32 -6.26
C ALA A 81 -36.51 -14.47 -6.08
N VAL A 82 -36.73 -14.99 -4.86
CA VAL A 82 -37.58 -16.19 -4.63
C VAL A 82 -39.00 -15.87 -4.13
N THR A 83 -39.31 -14.64 -3.72
CA THR A 83 -40.55 -14.36 -2.96
C THR A 83 -41.56 -13.40 -3.60
N SER A 84 -41.45 -13.08 -4.89
CA SER A 84 -42.44 -12.23 -5.57
C SER A 84 -43.44 -12.97 -6.46
N GLY A 85 -43.47 -14.31 -6.46
CA GLY A 85 -44.30 -15.12 -7.36
C GLY A 85 -45.49 -15.86 -6.72
N ARG A 86 -45.91 -15.55 -5.48
CA ARG A 86 -46.93 -16.37 -4.77
C ARG A 86 -48.12 -15.61 -4.21
N HIS A 87 -48.44 -14.44 -4.74
CA HIS A 87 -49.69 -13.74 -4.43
C HIS A 87 -50.48 -13.46 -5.70
N ALA A 88 -50.97 -14.54 -6.30
CA ALA A 88 -52.08 -14.54 -7.24
C ALA A 88 -52.83 -15.85 -7.03
N ASP A 89 -53.77 -15.84 -6.09
CA ASP A 89 -54.97 -16.68 -6.01
C ASP A 89 -55.86 -16.15 -4.87
#